data_AF-A0A8J4Y4U2-F1
#
_entry.id   AF-A0A8J4Y4U2-F1
#
_cell.length_a   1.000
_cell.length_b   1.000
_cell.length_c   1.000
_cell.angle_alpha   90.00
_cell.angle_beta   90.00
_cell.angle_gamma   90.00
#
_symmetry.space_group_name_H-M   'P 1'
#
loop_
_entity.id
_entity.type
_entity.pdbx_description
1 polymer ?
#
loop_
_entity_poly.entity_id
_entity_poly.type
_entity_poly.pdbx_seq_one_letter_code
_entity_poly.pdbx_strand_id
1 'polypeptide(L)'
;MGIRLMCRGLLVCLISVWVSLIYALRTCQPEDYHFEFTECDATGGRWRVSVPASDTCEGGKPRAPRRTQGCSVSCEPGWYFSVGELECASCPNGTYSLGGGVRYDSWQTLPSGFTSYAEVFRSAFFLKGRRHGDLNCSE
;
A
#
# COMPACT_ATOMS: atom_id res chain seq x y z
N MET A 1 56.56 9.22 -31.77
CA MET A 1 55.11 9.54 -31.61
C MET A 1 54.42 8.55 -30.63
N GLY A 2 55.03 8.19 -29.50
CA GLY A 2 54.50 7.15 -28.58
C GLY A 2 54.11 7.66 -27.19
N ILE A 3 54.75 8.72 -26.71
CA ILE A 3 54.59 9.23 -25.33
C ILE A 3 53.26 9.98 -25.13
N ARG A 4 52.72 10.62 -26.19
CA ARG A 4 51.45 11.37 -26.13
C ARG A 4 50.21 10.47 -26.08
N LEU A 5 50.27 9.23 -26.58
CA LEU A 5 49.16 8.28 -26.51
C LEU A 5 49.04 7.61 -25.13
N MET A 6 50.16 7.32 -24.48
CA MET A 6 50.16 6.69 -23.16
C MET A 6 49.60 7.60 -22.06
N CYS A 7 49.87 8.91 -22.13
CA CYS A 7 49.34 9.90 -21.19
C CYS A 7 47.82 10.11 -21.36
N ARG A 8 47.31 10.04 -22.60
CA ARG A 8 45.88 10.13 -22.91
C ARG A 8 45.11 8.88 -22.45
N GLY A 9 45.69 7.69 -22.60
CA GLY A 9 45.12 6.45 -22.08
C GLY A 9 45.07 6.40 -20.55
N LEU A 10 46.14 6.86 -19.89
CA LEU A 10 46.21 6.92 -18.42
C LEU A 10 45.17 7.89 -17.84
N LEU A 11 44.98 9.06 -18.46
CA LEU A 11 44.00 10.04 -18.04
C LEU A 11 42.55 9.52 -18.21
N VAL A 12 42.27 8.81 -19.31
CA VAL A 12 40.96 8.17 -19.53
C VAL A 12 40.71 7.07 -18.50
N CYS A 13 41.72 6.24 -18.17
CA CYS A 13 41.60 5.23 -17.11
C CYS A 13 41.38 5.85 -15.73
N LEU A 14 42.08 6.94 -15.40
CA LEU A 14 41.90 7.63 -14.12
C LEU A 14 40.50 8.24 -14.02
N ILE A 15 39.99 8.84 -15.11
CA ILE A 15 38.62 9.37 -15.17
C ILE A 15 37.60 8.23 -15.08
N SER A 16 37.80 7.09 -15.75
CA SER A 16 36.86 5.95 -15.66
C SER A 16 36.85 5.34 -14.25
N VAL A 17 38.00 5.20 -13.60
CA VAL A 17 38.11 4.70 -12.22
C VAL A 17 37.45 5.67 -11.25
N TRP A 18 37.64 6.98 -11.43
CA TRP A 18 36.96 8.01 -10.65
C TRP A 18 35.45 8.00 -10.85
N VAL A 19 34.97 7.88 -12.08
CA VAL A 19 33.54 7.76 -12.40
C VAL A 19 32.96 6.51 -11.73
N SER A 20 33.60 5.35 -11.85
CA SER A 20 33.13 4.13 -11.17
C SER A 20 33.05 4.26 -9.65
N LEU A 21 33.94 5.04 -9.02
CA LEU A 21 33.93 5.29 -7.58
C LEU A 21 32.84 6.29 -7.14
N ILE A 22 32.43 7.21 -8.04
CA ILE A 22 31.39 8.21 -7.78
C ILE A 22 29.98 7.61 -7.91
N TYR A 23 29.78 6.60 -8.77
CA TYR A 23 28.48 5.96 -9.02
C TYR A 23 28.24 4.67 -8.24
N ALA A 24 29.13 4.29 -7.31
CA ALA A 24 28.92 3.10 -6.47
C ALA A 24 27.91 3.40 -5.36
N LEU A 25 26.85 2.60 -5.27
CA LEU A 25 25.87 2.73 -4.20
C LEU A 25 26.47 2.21 -2.89
N ARG A 26 26.01 2.74 -1.75
CA ARG A 26 26.43 2.19 -0.44
C ARG A 26 25.85 0.79 -0.24
N THR A 27 26.44 0.01 0.66
CA THR A 27 25.85 -1.27 1.06
C THR A 27 24.57 -1.07 1.88
N CYS A 28 23.52 -1.83 1.57
CA CYS A 28 22.27 -1.74 2.31
C CYS A 28 22.42 -2.25 3.75
N GLN A 29 21.86 -1.49 4.68
CA GLN A 29 21.69 -1.82 6.09
C GLN A 29 20.28 -2.39 6.35
N PRO A 30 20.04 -3.06 7.49
CA PRO A 30 18.74 -3.66 7.79
C PRO A 30 17.54 -2.70 7.72
N GLU A 31 17.74 -1.44 8.08
CA GLU A 31 16.74 -0.35 8.04
C GLU A 31 16.39 0.13 6.63
N ASP A 32 17.19 -0.22 5.62
CA ASP A 32 16.95 0.13 4.23
C ASP A 32 15.95 -0.82 3.54
N TYR A 33 15.55 -1.89 4.24
CA TYR A 33 14.65 -2.90 3.73
C TYR A 33 13.25 -2.77 4.35
N HIS A 34 12.23 -2.88 3.51
CA HIS A 34 10.86 -3.14 3.91
C HIS A 34 10.42 -4.54 3.48
N PHE A 35 9.27 -4.99 3.99
CA PHE A 35 8.73 -6.31 3.64
C PHE A 35 7.58 -6.19 2.67
N GLU A 36 7.60 -7.02 1.65
CA GLU A 36 6.51 -7.15 0.68
C GLU A 36 6.12 -8.62 0.49
N PHE A 37 4.91 -8.83 -0.02
CA PHE A 37 4.45 -10.15 -0.42
C PHE A 37 4.65 -10.37 -1.91
N THR A 38 5.10 -11.57 -2.27
CA THR A 38 5.01 -12.03 -3.65
C THR A 38 3.55 -12.29 -4.03
N GLU A 39 3.33 -12.47 -5.33
CA GLU A 39 2.11 -13.08 -5.83
C GLU A 39 1.86 -14.44 -5.19
N CYS A 40 0.60 -14.85 -5.22
CA CYS A 40 0.20 -16.14 -4.74
C CYS A 40 0.57 -17.26 -5.70
N ASP A 41 1.10 -18.33 -5.14
CA ASP A 41 1.35 -19.56 -5.86
C ASP A 41 0.05 -20.38 -6.05
N ALA A 42 0.14 -21.41 -6.91
CA ALA A 42 -0.97 -22.31 -7.20
C ALA A 42 -1.46 -23.10 -5.97
N THR A 43 -0.67 -23.15 -4.89
CA THR A 43 -1.06 -23.80 -3.63
C THR A 43 -1.71 -22.84 -2.64
N GLY A 44 -1.93 -21.58 -3.04
CA GLY A 44 -2.59 -20.57 -2.21
C GLY A 44 -1.69 -19.97 -1.12
N GLY A 45 -0.37 -20.12 -1.25
CA GLY A 45 0.58 -19.44 -0.37
C GLY A 45 1.38 -18.38 -1.08
N ARG A 46 2.10 -17.58 -0.30
CA ARG A 46 2.95 -16.50 -0.80
C ARG A 46 4.16 -16.32 0.09
N TRP A 47 5.18 -15.64 -0.44
CA TRP A 47 6.41 -15.36 0.29
C TRP A 47 6.42 -13.92 0.76
N ARG A 48 6.85 -13.70 1.99
CA ARG A 48 7.27 -12.39 2.48
C ARG A 48 8.75 -12.22 2.21
N VAL A 49 9.10 -11.27 1.37
CA VAL A 49 10.48 -10.95 0.96
C VAL A 49 10.90 -9.59 1.50
N SER A 50 12.20 -9.39 1.68
CA SER A 50 12.79 -8.07 2.00
C SER A 50 13.14 -7.35 0.71
N VAL A 51 12.61 -6.15 0.53
CA VAL A 51 12.79 -5.30 -0.65
C VAL A 51 13.51 -4.02 -0.20
N PRO A 52 14.56 -3.56 -0.89
CA PRO A 52 15.17 -2.27 -0.58
C PRO A 52 14.21 -1.13 -0.93
N ALA A 53 14.08 -0.13 -0.05
CA ALA A 53 13.11 0.96 -0.19
C ALA A 53 13.39 1.91 -1.36
N SER A 54 14.63 1.93 -1.88
CA SER A 54 15.04 2.83 -2.97
C SER A 54 16.34 2.37 -3.60
N ASP A 55 16.67 2.93 -4.77
CA ASP A 55 17.95 2.76 -5.48
C ASP A 55 19.10 3.53 -4.79
N THR A 56 19.08 3.65 -3.46
CA THR A 56 20.10 4.37 -2.69
C THR A 56 21.21 3.46 -2.15
N CYS A 57 20.94 2.15 -2.11
CA CYS A 57 21.90 1.15 -1.67
C CYS A 57 21.87 -0.10 -2.57
N GLU A 58 22.97 -0.84 -2.60
CA GLU A 58 23.07 -2.11 -3.32
C GLU A 58 23.67 -3.22 -2.44
N GLY A 59 23.26 -4.46 -2.69
CA GLY A 59 23.74 -5.62 -1.93
C GLY A 59 23.37 -5.59 -0.45
N GLY A 60 24.18 -6.22 0.40
CA GLY A 60 23.92 -6.38 1.83
C GLY A 60 23.33 -7.75 2.20
N LYS A 61 22.83 -7.88 3.42
CA LYS A 61 22.25 -9.12 3.96
C LYS A 61 20.79 -8.90 4.39
N PRO A 62 19.82 -9.05 3.47
CA PRO A 62 18.40 -8.93 3.81
C PRO A 62 17.95 -10.03 4.78
N ARG A 63 16.85 -9.78 5.50
CA ARG A 63 16.22 -10.82 6.35
C ARG A 63 15.70 -11.94 5.46
N ALA A 64 15.87 -13.19 5.91
CA ALA A 64 15.45 -14.36 5.15
C ALA A 64 13.94 -14.32 4.82
N PRO A 65 13.55 -14.75 3.61
CA PRO A 65 12.15 -14.80 3.22
C PRO A 65 11.39 -15.84 4.05
N ARG A 66 10.14 -15.53 4.40
CA ARG A 66 9.25 -16.43 5.15
C ARG A 66 8.02 -16.75 4.32
N ARG A 67 7.65 -18.02 4.26
CA ARG A 67 6.43 -18.45 3.57
C ARG A 67 5.22 -18.32 4.50
N THR A 68 4.12 -17.81 3.98
CA THR A 68 2.82 -17.82 4.66
C THR A 68 1.82 -18.66 3.87
N GLN A 69 0.91 -19.33 4.59
CA GLN A 69 -0.23 -20.02 4.00
C GLN A 69 -1.40 -19.05 3.95
N GLY A 70 -2.00 -18.85 2.77
CA GLY A 70 -3.13 -17.93 2.59
C GLY A 70 -2.77 -16.63 1.88
N CYS A 71 -3.50 -16.37 0.80
CA CYS A 71 -3.45 -15.15 0.00
C CYS A 71 -4.23 -14.00 0.61
N SER A 72 -5.34 -14.33 1.25
CA SER A 72 -6.25 -13.40 1.90
C SER A 72 -6.20 -13.63 3.39
N VAL A 73 -5.54 -12.72 4.12
CA VAL A 73 -5.51 -12.73 5.57
C VAL A 73 -6.31 -11.53 6.05
N SER A 74 -7.28 -11.77 6.92
CA SER A 74 -8.10 -10.74 7.53
C SER A 74 -7.96 -10.83 9.05
N CYS A 75 -7.73 -9.69 9.69
CA CYS A 75 -7.70 -9.55 11.15
C CYS A 75 -9.05 -9.09 11.68
N GLU A 76 -9.24 -9.14 12.99
CA GLU A 76 -10.43 -8.60 13.66
C GLU A 76 -10.54 -7.07 13.51
N PRO A 77 -11.74 -6.49 13.64
CA PRO A 77 -11.90 -5.04 13.67
C PRO A 77 -11.05 -4.39 14.77
N GLY A 78 -10.38 -3.29 14.43
CA GLY A 78 -9.37 -2.65 15.29
C GLY A 78 -7.97 -3.25 15.17
N TRP A 79 -7.78 -4.33 14.39
CA TRP A 79 -6.48 -4.96 14.15
C TRP A 79 -6.12 -4.93 12.66
N TYR A 80 -4.82 -4.85 12.38
CA TYR A 80 -4.26 -4.92 11.03
C TYR A 80 -3.25 -6.04 10.94
N PHE A 81 -3.04 -6.58 9.73
CA PHE A 81 -2.04 -7.62 9.52
C PHE A 81 -0.66 -7.00 9.34
N SER A 82 0.25 -7.23 10.30
CA SER A 82 1.62 -6.75 10.24
C SER A 82 2.45 -7.62 9.30
N VAL A 83 2.86 -7.06 8.16
CA VAL A 83 3.70 -7.76 7.17
C VAL A 83 5.06 -8.17 7.78
N GLY A 84 5.61 -7.34 8.68
CA GLY A 84 6.91 -7.56 9.31
C GLY A 84 6.95 -8.79 10.22
N GLU A 85 5.91 -9.00 11.03
CA GLU A 85 5.85 -10.13 11.97
C GLU A 85 5.02 -11.32 11.46
N LEU A 86 4.18 -11.10 10.44
CA LEU A 86 3.20 -12.06 9.91
C LEU A 86 2.08 -12.39 10.91
N GLU A 87 1.67 -11.41 11.71
CA GLU A 87 0.65 -11.54 12.76
C GLU A 87 -0.29 -10.33 12.78
N CYS A 88 -1.47 -10.50 13.37
CA CYS A 88 -2.39 -9.39 13.60
C CYS A 88 -1.90 -8.52 14.76
N ALA A 89 -1.80 -7.21 14.53
CA ALA A 89 -1.42 -6.22 15.53
C ALA A 89 -2.53 -5.17 15.69
N SER A 90 -2.65 -4.60 16.89
CA SER A 90 -3.62 -3.54 17.17
C SER A 90 -3.30 -2.29 16.35
N CYS A 91 -4.34 -1.62 15.85
CA CYS A 91 -4.17 -0.40 15.06
C CYS A 91 -3.54 0.72 15.91
N PRO A 92 -2.62 1.51 15.35
CA PRO A 92 -2.05 2.66 16.05
C PRO A 92 -3.12 3.71 16.37
N ASN A 93 -2.87 4.51 17.41
CA ASN A 93 -3.78 5.58 17.83
C ASN A 93 -4.17 6.49 16.66
N GLY A 94 -5.45 6.81 16.54
CA GLY A 94 -6.00 7.62 15.45
C GLY A 94 -6.34 6.84 14.17
N THR A 95 -6.14 5.52 14.17
CA THR A 95 -6.52 4.65 13.03
C THR A 95 -7.44 3.52 13.48
N TYR A 96 -8.24 3.00 12.55
CA TYR A 96 -9.12 1.87 12.81
C TYR A 96 -9.26 1.01 11.55
N SER A 97 -8.98 -0.28 11.69
CA SER A 97 -9.17 -1.28 10.64
C SER A 97 -10.56 -1.91 10.78
N LEU A 98 -11.29 -2.04 9.68
CA LEU A 98 -12.54 -2.82 9.64
C LEU A 98 -12.28 -4.34 9.57
N GLY A 99 -11.01 -4.76 9.58
CA GLY A 99 -10.63 -6.15 9.38
C GLY A 99 -10.93 -6.60 7.95
N GLY A 100 -11.71 -7.67 7.81
CA GLY A 100 -12.25 -8.13 6.52
C GLY A 100 -13.52 -7.41 6.05
N GLY A 101 -13.97 -6.38 6.77
CA GLY A 101 -15.18 -5.62 6.45
C GLY A 101 -15.02 -4.71 5.24
N VAL A 102 -16.14 -4.46 4.54
CA VAL A 102 -16.22 -3.53 3.41
C VAL A 102 -16.87 -2.22 3.86
N ARG A 103 -16.26 -1.07 3.52
CA ARG A 103 -16.81 0.26 3.78
C ARG A 103 -17.44 0.83 2.51
N TYR A 104 -18.71 1.19 2.59
CA TYR A 104 -19.37 2.00 1.57
C TYR A 104 -19.51 3.43 2.12
N ASP A 105 -18.92 4.40 1.43
CA ASP A 105 -18.97 5.81 1.82
C ASP A 105 -19.70 6.71 0.82
N SER A 106 -19.81 6.23 -0.41
CA SER A 106 -20.65 6.80 -1.45
C SER A 106 -21.23 5.69 -2.31
N TRP A 107 -22.45 5.88 -2.80
CA TRP A 107 -23.10 4.96 -3.72
C TRP A 107 -24.07 5.72 -4.59
N GLN A 108 -24.08 5.42 -5.89
CA GLN A 108 -25.12 5.90 -6.81
C GLN A 108 -26.35 4.99 -6.72
N THR A 109 -26.13 3.68 -6.76
CA THR A 109 -27.15 2.66 -6.54
C THR A 109 -26.95 2.03 -5.17
N LEU A 110 -28.05 1.84 -4.44
CA LEU A 110 -28.02 1.28 -3.09
C LEU A 110 -27.35 -0.11 -3.08
N PRO A 111 -26.31 -0.36 -2.25
CA PRO A 111 -25.62 -1.64 -2.22
C PRO A 111 -26.54 -2.81 -1.82
N SER A 112 -26.15 -4.02 -2.22
CA SER A 112 -26.91 -5.24 -1.90
C SER A 112 -27.13 -5.39 -0.39
N GLY A 113 -28.37 -5.69 0.01
CA GLY A 113 -28.73 -5.90 1.41
C GLY A 113 -29.11 -4.63 2.17
N PHE A 114 -29.11 -3.47 1.52
CA PHE A 114 -29.60 -2.22 2.09
C PHE A 114 -31.02 -1.91 1.57
N THR A 115 -31.85 -1.27 2.40
CA THR A 115 -33.20 -0.81 2.02
C THR A 115 -33.39 0.63 2.46
N SER A 116 -33.86 1.50 1.56
CA SER A 116 -34.22 2.89 1.87
C SER A 116 -35.72 3.05 1.97
N TYR A 117 -36.19 3.66 3.06
CA TYR A 117 -37.60 4.04 3.22
C TYR A 117 -37.67 5.56 3.39
N ALA A 118 -38.60 6.20 2.69
CA ALA A 118 -38.91 7.61 2.87
C ALA A 118 -40.27 7.71 3.57
N GLU A 119 -40.30 8.30 4.76
CA GLU A 119 -41.56 8.61 5.46
C GLU A 119 -41.96 10.06 5.20
N VAL A 120 -43.24 10.28 4.95
CA VAL A 120 -43.77 11.64 4.82
C VAL A 120 -43.84 12.28 6.19
N PHE A 121 -43.03 13.32 6.42
CA PHE A 121 -43.08 14.10 7.66
C PHE A 121 -44.42 14.86 7.74
N ARG A 122 -45.42 14.25 8.39
CA ARG A 122 -46.72 14.89 8.65
C ARG A 122 -46.60 15.79 9.86
N SER A 123 -46.01 16.97 9.66
CA SER A 123 -46.07 18.03 10.65
C SER A 123 -47.50 18.54 10.79
N ALA A 124 -48.05 18.54 12.01
CA ALA A 124 -49.37 19.08 12.32
C ALA A 124 -49.54 20.57 11.93
N PHE A 125 -48.42 21.27 11.69
CA PHE A 125 -48.39 22.65 11.19
C PHE A 125 -48.89 22.82 9.75
N PHE A 126 -48.94 21.75 8.93
CA PHE A 126 -49.38 21.83 7.53
C PHE A 126 -50.87 21.57 7.30
N LEU A 127 -51.64 21.25 8.35
CA LEU A 127 -53.10 21.12 8.25
C LEU A 127 -53.81 22.47 7.99
N LYS A 128 -53.07 23.58 8.01
CA LYS A 128 -53.58 24.91 7.63
C LYS A 128 -53.01 25.35 6.29
N GLY A 129 -53.44 24.63 5.25
CA GLY A 129 -53.58 25.13 3.88
C GLY A 129 -52.33 25.68 3.21
N ARG A 130 -51.58 24.82 2.50
CA ARG A 130 -50.95 25.18 1.23
C ARG A 130 -50.77 23.93 0.37
N ARG A 131 -51.00 24.12 -0.93
CA ARG A 131 -51.10 23.09 -1.96
C ARG A 131 -49.85 22.21 -2.00
N HIS A 132 -50.15 20.92 -2.21
CA HIS A 132 -49.28 19.82 -2.60
C HIS A 132 -48.22 20.27 -3.60
N GLY A 133 -46.95 20.16 -3.22
CA GLY A 133 -45.84 20.03 -4.15
C GLY A 133 -45.28 18.64 -3.94
N ASP A 134 -45.37 17.79 -4.96
CA ASP A 134 -44.81 16.45 -4.96
C ASP A 134 -43.31 16.52 -4.66
N LEU A 135 -42.92 16.13 -3.45
CA LEU A 135 -41.52 15.92 -3.09
C LEU A 135 -41.10 14.59 -3.72
N ASN A 136 -40.65 14.65 -4.97
CA ASN A 136 -40.06 13.51 -5.64
C ASN A 136 -38.59 13.37 -5.20
N CYS A 137 -38.32 12.49 -4.24
CA CYS A 137 -36.96 12.16 -3.78
C CYS A 137 -36.28 11.12 -4.69
N SER A 138 -36.56 11.16 -5.99
CA SER A 138 -36.03 10.22 -6.99
C SER A 138 -35.13 10.94 -8.00
N GLU A 139 -34.05 11.58 -7.52
CA GLU A 139 -32.80 11.84 -8.24
C GLU A 139 -31.63 11.85 -7.24
#